data_AF-A0A373VQS9-F1
#
_entry.id   AF-A0A373VQS9-F1
#
_cell.length_a   1.000
_cell.length_b   1.000
_cell.length_c   1.000
_cell.angle_alpha   90.00
_cell.angle_beta   90.00
_cell.angle_gamma   90.00
#
_symmetry.space_group_name_H-M   'P 1'
#
loop_
_entity.id
_entity.type
_entity.pdbx_description
1 polymer ?
#
loop_
_entity_poly.entity_id
_entity_poly.type
_entity_poly.pdbx_seq_one_letter_code
_entity_poly.pdbx_strand_id
1 'polypeptide(L)'
;MTDYEQIFLSSGQEKQKLTIALKRFVETEDPDWKSRYQSYLRTRFRPAMTELIHGGDLARIRNLCAFAPLTAPALEQFIQEASICGQTEILAFLLRLKKDSFGFHDRDFSL
;
A
#
# COMPACT_ATOMS: atom_id res chain seq x y z
N MET A 1 -0.25 25.38 -8.30
CA MET A 1 -1.18 24.38 -7.75
C MET A 1 -1.68 23.56 -8.93
N THR A 2 -1.40 22.27 -8.97
CA THR A 2 -1.85 21.40 -10.07
C THR A 2 -3.35 21.09 -9.91
N ASP A 3 -4.06 20.79 -11.01
CA ASP A 3 -5.48 20.39 -10.95
C ASP A 3 -5.71 19.24 -9.97
N TYR A 4 -4.74 18.33 -9.85
CA TYR A 4 -4.76 17.21 -8.91
C TYR A 4 -4.80 17.64 -7.44
N GLU A 5 -4.04 18.67 -7.05
CA GLU A 5 -4.03 19.19 -5.68
C GLU A 5 -5.37 19.82 -5.32
N GLN A 6 -5.94 20.58 -6.26
CA GLN A 6 -7.25 21.20 -6.07
C GLN A 6 -8.36 20.15 -5.98
N ILE A 7 -8.33 19.11 -6.82
CA ILE A 7 -9.28 18.00 -6.76
C ILE A 7 -9.08 17.20 -5.47
N PHE A 8 -7.84 16.97 -5.04
CA PHE A 8 -7.57 16.27 -3.79
C PHE A 8 -8.12 17.02 -2.57
N LEU A 9 -8.05 18.35 -2.55
CA LEU A 9 -8.62 19.14 -1.46
C LEU A 9 -10.15 19.24 -1.53
N SER A 10 -10.72 19.45 -2.72
CA SER A 10 -12.15 19.73 -2.90
C SER A 10 -13.02 18.48 -3.02
N SER A 11 -12.48 17.33 -3.40
CA SER A 11 -13.27 16.12 -3.63
C SER A 11 -13.79 15.51 -2.33
N GLY A 12 -15.10 15.24 -2.27
CA GLY A 12 -15.71 14.42 -1.21
C GLY A 12 -15.57 12.92 -1.46
N GLN A 13 -15.13 12.50 -2.66
CA GLN A 13 -15.06 11.09 -3.03
C GLN A 13 -13.73 10.48 -2.57
N GLU A 14 -13.80 9.53 -1.65
CA GLU A 14 -12.60 8.86 -1.10
C GLU A 14 -11.80 8.17 -2.21
N LYS A 15 -12.45 7.46 -3.13
CA LYS A 15 -11.77 6.78 -4.24
C LYS A 15 -10.93 7.73 -5.08
N GLN A 16 -11.49 8.89 -5.44
CA GLN A 16 -10.77 9.89 -6.23
C GLN A 16 -9.56 10.44 -5.46
N LYS A 17 -9.72 10.74 -4.16
CA LYS A 17 -8.61 11.16 -3.30
C LYS A 17 -7.51 10.11 -3.22
N LEU A 18 -7.89 8.83 -3.09
CA LEU A 18 -6.98 7.70 -3.03
C LEU A 18 -6.18 7.55 -4.32
N THR A 19 -6.85 7.55 -5.48
CA THR A 19 -6.20 7.45 -6.78
C THR A 19 -5.21 8.60 -7.00
N ILE A 20 -5.58 9.83 -6.63
CA ILE A 20 -4.69 11.00 -6.74
C ILE A 20 -3.49 10.85 -5.81
N ALA A 21 -3.71 10.47 -4.55
CA ALA A 21 -2.63 10.30 -3.58
C ALA A 21 -1.65 9.21 -4.04
N LEU A 22 -2.14 8.05 -4.48
CA LEU A 22 -1.35 6.93 -5.01
C LEU A 22 -0.53 7.29 -6.26
N LYS A 23 -1.06 8.16 -7.11
CA LYS A 23 -0.33 8.65 -8.28
C LYS A 23 0.73 9.68 -7.89
N ARG A 24 0.30 10.73 -7.17
CA ARG A 24 1.12 11.93 -6.94
C ARG A 24 2.19 11.76 -5.88
N PHE A 25 2.06 10.82 -4.93
CA PHE A 25 3.10 10.67 -3.89
C PHE A 25 4.48 10.24 -4.44
N VAL A 26 4.51 9.58 -5.61
CA VAL A 26 5.74 9.18 -6.31
C VAL A 26 6.19 10.25 -7.31
N GLU A 27 5.24 10.91 -7.98
CA GLU A 27 5.52 11.90 -9.03
C GLU A 27 5.82 13.32 -8.51
N THR A 28 5.40 13.65 -7.29
CA THR A 28 5.55 15.01 -6.75
C THR A 28 6.95 15.23 -6.20
N GLU A 29 7.61 16.28 -6.69
CA GLU A 29 8.89 16.77 -6.15
C GLU A 29 8.70 17.76 -5.00
N ASP A 30 7.50 18.36 -4.90
CA ASP A 30 7.14 19.28 -3.82
C ASP A 30 7.07 18.53 -2.47
N PRO A 31 7.95 18.85 -1.50
CA PRO A 31 8.00 18.17 -0.20
C PRO A 31 6.72 18.33 0.63
N ASP A 32 6.06 19.48 0.57
CA ASP A 32 4.85 19.75 1.36
C ASP A 32 3.70 18.87 0.87
N TRP A 33 3.54 18.79 -0.46
CA TRP A 33 2.53 17.92 -1.07
C TRP A 33 2.85 16.46 -0.89
N LYS A 34 4.12 16.07 -0.98
CA LYS A 34 4.57 14.69 -0.71
C LYS A 34 4.17 14.27 0.70
N SER A 35 4.44 15.12 1.69
CA SER A 35 4.08 14.87 3.10
C SER A 35 2.56 14.76 3.30
N ARG A 36 1.77 15.60 2.62
CA ARG A 36 0.31 15.53 2.66
C ARG A 36 -0.23 14.21 2.09
N TYR A 37 0.25 13.80 0.90
CA TYR A 37 -0.18 12.53 0.29
C TYR A 37 0.25 11.33 1.14
N GLN A 38 1.48 11.33 1.68
CA GLN A 38 1.95 10.28 2.58
C GLN A 38 1.10 10.20 3.85
N SER A 39 0.79 11.33 4.48
CA SER A 39 -0.07 11.37 5.67
C SER A 39 -1.46 10.81 5.37
N TYR A 40 -2.06 11.21 4.24
CA TYR A 40 -3.33 10.65 3.81
C TYR A 40 -3.27 9.14 3.57
N LEU A 41 -2.27 8.67 2.81
CA LEU A 41 -2.08 7.23 2.53
C LEU A 41 -1.82 6.43 3.80
N ARG A 42 -1.16 6.98 4.82
CA ARG A 42 -1.04 6.32 6.14
C ARG A 42 -2.39 6.10 6.79
N THR A 43 -3.29 7.08 6.74
CA THR A 43 -4.67 6.95 7.29
C THR A 43 -5.57 6.04 6.46
N ARG A 44 -5.20 5.77 5.21
CA ARG A 44 -5.95 4.95 4.25
C ARG A 44 -5.09 3.81 3.71
N PHE A 45 -4.20 3.28 4.53
CA PHE A 45 -3.21 2.29 4.09
C PHE A 45 -3.87 1.01 3.58
N ARG A 46 -4.90 0.53 4.27
CA ARG A 46 -5.64 -0.67 3.85
C ARG A 46 -6.41 -0.46 2.53
N PRO A 47 -7.24 0.60 2.37
CA PRO A 47 -7.82 0.93 1.07
C PRO A 47 -6.79 1.08 -0.05
N ALA A 48 -5.65 1.74 0.23
CA ALA A 48 -4.55 1.90 -0.73
C ALA A 48 -3.99 0.56 -1.18
N MET A 49 -3.63 -0.32 -0.24
CA MET A 49 -3.11 -1.66 -0.55
C MET A 49 -4.11 -2.48 -1.36
N THR A 50 -5.37 -2.55 -0.93
CA THR A 50 -6.41 -3.30 -1.64
C THR A 50 -6.60 -2.79 -3.07
N GLU A 51 -6.65 -1.48 -3.30
CA GLU A 51 -6.78 -0.92 -4.65
C GLU A 51 -5.56 -1.25 -5.53
N LEU A 52 -4.35 -1.21 -4.96
CA LEU A 52 -3.13 -1.56 -5.69
C LEU A 52 -3.02 -3.07 -5.98
N ILE A 53 -3.47 -3.93 -5.06
CA ILE A 53 -3.52 -5.38 -5.26
C ILE A 53 -4.48 -5.69 -6.40
N HIS A 54 -5.70 -5.15 -6.37
CA HIS A 54 -6.66 -5.32 -7.46
C HIS A 54 -6.12 -4.79 -8.79
N GLY A 55 -5.40 -3.66 -8.77
CA GLY A 55 -4.80 -3.07 -9.95
C GLY A 55 -3.52 -3.73 -10.46
N GLY A 56 -2.92 -4.66 -9.71
CA GLY A 56 -1.66 -5.32 -10.09
C GLY A 56 -0.43 -4.41 -10.01
N ASP A 57 -0.47 -3.31 -9.26
CA ASP A 57 0.62 -2.32 -9.25
C ASP A 57 1.65 -2.59 -8.13
N LEU A 58 2.53 -3.56 -8.40
CA LEU A 58 3.61 -3.94 -7.48
C LEU A 58 4.56 -2.78 -7.16
N ALA A 59 4.86 -1.89 -8.12
CA ALA A 59 5.79 -0.80 -7.94
C ALA A 59 5.28 0.18 -6.86
N ARG A 60 4.00 0.55 -6.92
CA ARG A 60 3.37 1.39 -5.89
C ARG A 60 3.25 0.67 -4.55
N ILE A 61 2.98 -0.64 -4.52
CA ILE A 61 2.95 -1.42 -3.27
C ILE A 61 4.30 -1.37 -2.57
N ARG A 62 5.41 -1.57 -3.30
CA ARG A 62 6.76 -1.49 -2.72
C ARG A 62 7.01 -0.13 -2.08
N ASN A 63 6.65 0.94 -2.78
CA ASN A 63 6.76 2.29 -2.26
C ASN A 63 5.89 2.50 -1.02
N LEU A 64 4.68 1.92 -1.00
CA LEU A 64 3.75 2.02 0.13
C LEU A 64 4.31 1.33 1.38
N CYS A 65 4.77 0.09 1.24
CA CYS A 65 5.37 -0.70 2.31
C CYS A 65 6.68 -0.09 2.84
N ALA A 66 7.41 0.67 2.02
CA ALA A 66 8.67 1.30 2.45
C ALA A 66 8.47 2.45 3.45
N PHE A 67 7.32 3.15 3.44
CA PHE A 67 7.10 4.30 4.33
C PHE A 67 6.22 4.02 5.55
N ALA A 68 5.52 2.88 5.57
CA ALA A 68 4.65 2.47 6.67
C ALA A 68 4.80 0.96 6.93
N PRO A 69 5.19 0.55 8.15
CA PRO A 69 5.31 -0.85 8.49
C PRO A 69 3.91 -1.50 8.50
N LEU A 70 3.86 -2.71 7.97
CA LEU A 70 2.69 -3.56 8.02
C LEU A 70 2.61 -4.26 9.38
N THR A 71 1.41 -4.47 9.89
CA THR A 71 1.19 -5.41 10.99
C THR A 71 1.03 -6.82 10.42
N ALA A 72 1.40 -7.86 11.19
CA ALA A 72 1.26 -9.24 10.75
C ALA A 72 -0.17 -9.61 10.31
N PRO A 73 -1.25 -9.20 11.03
CA PRO A 73 -2.61 -9.49 10.58
C PRO A 73 -2.99 -8.79 9.27
N ALA A 74 -2.54 -7.55 9.06
CA ALA A 74 -2.81 -6.83 7.83
C ALA A 74 -2.09 -7.48 6.64
N LEU A 75 -0.84 -7.89 6.84
CA LEU A 75 -0.07 -8.59 5.82
C LEU A 75 -0.72 -9.92 5.40
N GLU A 76 -1.24 -10.70 6.37
CA GLU A 76 -1.95 -11.94 6.06
C GLU A 76 -3.20 -11.70 5.22
N GLN A 77 -3.97 -10.65 5.53
CA GLN A 77 -5.14 -10.27 4.75
C GLN A 77 -4.77 -9.90 3.30
N PHE A 78 -3.68 -9.15 3.11
CA PHE A 78 -3.21 -8.78 1.77
C PHE A 78 -2.66 -9.98 0.98
N ILE A 79 -2.04 -10.94 1.65
CA ILE A 79 -1.60 -12.21 1.03
C ILE A 79 -2.81 -12.99 0.50
N GLN A 80 -3.87 -13.12 1.33
CA GLN A 80 -5.11 -13.78 0.91
C GLN A 80 -5.77 -13.05 -0.26
N GLU A 81 -5.86 -11.73 -0.20
CA GLU A 81 -6.43 -10.90 -1.26
C GLU A 81 -5.65 -11.05 -2.58
N ALA A 82 -4.32 -10.95 -2.54
CA ALA A 82 -3.48 -11.13 -3.73
C ALA A 82 -3.59 -12.54 -4.32
N SER A 83 -3.75 -13.57 -3.48
CA SER A 83 -3.99 -14.95 -3.90
C SER A 83 -5.33 -15.11 -4.62
N ILE A 84 -6.42 -14.58 -4.04
CA ILE A 84 -7.76 -14.62 -4.63
C ILE A 84 -7.79 -13.89 -5.99
N CYS A 85 -7.10 -12.76 -6.10
CA CYS A 85 -7.04 -11.96 -7.33
C CYS A 85 -6.05 -12.49 -8.36
N GLY A 86 -5.31 -13.58 -8.08
CA GLY A 86 -4.34 -14.17 -9.00
C GLY A 86 -3.10 -13.30 -9.24
N GLN A 87 -2.79 -12.37 -8.34
CA GLN A 87 -1.69 -11.41 -8.49
C GLN A 87 -0.36 -12.03 -8.05
N THR A 88 0.18 -12.95 -8.86
CA THR A 88 1.33 -13.81 -8.49
C THR A 88 2.56 -13.02 -8.05
N GLU A 89 2.92 -11.94 -8.75
CA GLU A 89 4.10 -11.14 -8.40
C GLU A 89 3.92 -10.39 -7.07
N ILE A 90 2.73 -9.86 -6.83
CA ILE A 90 2.39 -9.18 -5.57
C ILE A 90 2.35 -10.18 -4.43
N LEU A 91 1.74 -11.36 -4.64
CA LEU A 91 1.72 -12.44 -3.68
C LEU A 91 3.13 -12.88 -3.29
N ALA A 92 4.01 -13.10 -4.27
CA ALA A 92 5.41 -13.46 -4.02
C ALA A 92 6.16 -12.38 -3.22
N PHE A 93 5.92 -11.11 -3.53
CA PHE A 93 6.47 -9.99 -2.77
C PHE A 93 5.97 -9.97 -1.32
N LEU A 94 4.67 -10.10 -1.08
CA LEU A 94 4.09 -10.08 0.26
C LEU A 94 4.53 -11.27 1.12
N LEU A 95 4.65 -12.47 0.52
CA LEU A 95 5.19 -13.66 1.20
C LEU A 95 6.65 -13.45 1.62
N ARG A 96 7.47 -12.84 0.76
CA ARG A 96 8.85 -12.48 1.10
C ARG A 96 8.90 -11.43 2.21
N LEU A 97 8.05 -10.41 2.12
CA LEU A 97 7.94 -9.39 3.15
C LEU A 97 7.53 -9.98 4.51
N LYS A 98 6.63 -10.98 4.51
CA LYS A 98 6.23 -11.72 5.72
C LYS A 98 7.41 -12.46 6.33
N LYS A 99 8.16 -13.19 5.49
CA LYS A 99 9.38 -13.90 5.90
C LYS A 99 10.40 -12.95 6.52
N ASP A 100 10.65 -11.81 5.88
CA ASP A 100 11.68 -10.86 6.30
C ASP A 100 11.27 -10.06 7.55
N SER A 101 9.96 -9.77 7.73
CA SER A 101 9.47 -8.90 8.81
C SER A 101 9.09 -9.64 10.09
N PHE A 102 8.60 -10.88 9.99
CA PHE A 102 8.02 -11.62 11.12
C PHE A 102 8.64 -13.00 11.33
N GLY A 103 9.52 -13.44 10.42
CA GLY A 103 9.80 -14.86 10.23
C GLY A 103 8.55 -15.60 9.76
N PHE A 104 8.72 -16.75 9.10
CA PHE A 104 7.72 -17.78 9.38
C PHE A 104 7.93 -18.06 10.85
N HIS A 105 6.89 -17.92 11.69
CA HIS A 105 6.99 -18.53 13.01
C HIS A 105 7.28 -20.00 12.72
N ASP A 106 8.55 -20.39 12.89
CA ASP A 106 8.91 -21.77 13.07
C ASP A 106 7.95 -22.22 14.15
N ARG A 107 7.04 -23.12 13.77
CA ARG A 107 6.32 -23.89 14.77
C ARG A 107 7.44 -24.56 15.54
N ASP A 108 7.68 -24.09 16.76
CA ASP A 108 8.57 -24.75 17.70
C ASP A 108 8.06 -26.20 17.83
N PHE A 109 8.63 -27.09 17.02
CA PHE A 109 8.58 -28.52 17.22
C PHE A 109 9.72 -28.84 18.18
N SER A 110 9.60 -28.35 19.41
CA SER A 110 10.45 -28.82 20.50
C SER A 110 10.12 -30.30 20.70
N LEU A 111 11.08 -31.14 20.29
CA LEU A 111 11.12 -32.60 20.49
C LEU A 111 11.32 -32.94 21.98
#